data_AF-A0A2E4YDA4-F1
#
_entry.id   AF-A0A2E4YDA4-F1
#
_cell.length_a   1.000
_cell.length_b   1.000
_cell.length_c   1.000
_cell.angle_alpha   90.00
_cell.angle_beta   90.00
_cell.angle_gamma   90.00
#
_symmetry.space_group_name_H-M   'P 1'
#
loop_
_entity.id
_entity.type
_entity.pdbx_description
1 polymer ?
#
loop_
_entity_poly.entity_id
_entity_poly.type
_entity_poly.pdbx_seq_one_letter_code
_entity_poly.pdbx_strand_id
1 'polypeptide(L)'
;MATMKHIGQVANTGLKCVIVFREIYDDQGNVTDPNHCLVVETERLPDMLHDDMVRVVESPTAQESDEFYTVAHRSMFSDGINMLVKLHNHGLLKKYQTKDIVVTPNTFTNVPLNEINEIIRKQKSGMSESDIQNSMVDDTDKPARTSTSLSQSQTINEAVDTKEDPMSDLAIAKTMVAQADTYELEVKRLREEAYAMAPDLKPKRGRPKTKVTADANT
;
A
#
# COMPACT_ATOMS: atom_id res chain seq x y z
N MET A 1 -3.68 -13.70 -23.01
CA MET A 1 -3.84 -12.31 -23.47
C MET A 1 -2.86 -11.46 -22.70
N ALA A 2 -2.13 -10.58 -23.38
CA ALA A 2 -1.19 -9.67 -22.72
C ALA A 2 -1.97 -8.58 -22.00
N THR A 3 -1.63 -8.32 -20.73
CA THR A 3 -2.21 -7.23 -19.93
C THR A 3 -1.41 -5.96 -20.16
N MET A 4 -2.08 -4.89 -20.55
CA MET A 4 -1.44 -3.64 -20.95
C MET A 4 -1.53 -2.59 -19.85
N LYS A 5 -0.41 -2.25 -19.20
CA LYS A 5 -0.42 -1.37 -18.01
C LYS A 5 -0.71 0.10 -18.32
N HIS A 6 -0.23 0.60 -19.46
CA HIS A 6 -0.19 2.03 -19.79
C HIS A 6 -1.28 2.48 -20.77
N ILE A 7 -2.24 1.59 -21.06
CA ILE A 7 -3.37 1.86 -21.97
C ILE A 7 -4.62 2.13 -21.14
N GLY A 8 -5.32 3.20 -21.48
CA GLY A 8 -6.59 3.54 -20.87
C GLY A 8 -7.54 4.25 -21.82
N GLN A 9 -8.59 4.77 -21.23
CA GLN A 9 -9.60 5.59 -21.87
C GLN A 9 -10.02 6.72 -20.93
N VAL A 10 -10.38 7.85 -21.51
CA VAL A 10 -10.95 8.97 -20.74
C VAL A 10 -12.38 8.61 -20.35
N ALA A 11 -12.72 8.66 -19.06
CA ALA A 11 -14.02 8.25 -18.54
C ALA A 11 -15.19 9.06 -19.14
N ASN A 12 -14.97 10.35 -19.36
CA ASN A 12 -16.00 11.27 -19.85
C ASN A 12 -16.28 11.11 -21.36
N THR A 13 -15.24 10.90 -22.17
CA THR A 13 -15.36 10.88 -23.64
C THR A 13 -15.24 9.48 -24.25
N GLY A 14 -14.74 8.50 -23.50
CA GLY A 14 -14.43 7.15 -23.99
C GLY A 14 -13.25 7.11 -24.98
N LEU A 15 -12.56 8.24 -25.21
CA LEU A 15 -11.43 8.30 -26.12
C LEU A 15 -10.28 7.46 -25.59
N LYS A 16 -9.69 6.64 -26.46
CA LYS A 16 -8.50 5.85 -26.11
C LYS A 16 -7.32 6.76 -25.85
N CYS A 17 -6.56 6.42 -24.82
CA CYS A 17 -5.47 7.23 -24.38
C CYS A 17 -4.32 6.42 -23.79
N VAL A 18 -3.11 6.93 -23.96
CA VAL A 18 -1.89 6.38 -23.37
C VAL A 18 -1.48 7.25 -22.20
N ILE A 19 -1.25 6.61 -21.06
CA ILE A 19 -0.88 7.28 -19.83
C ILE A 19 0.64 7.42 -19.83
N VAL A 20 1.12 8.66 -19.98
CA VAL A 20 2.55 8.94 -20.02
C VAL A 20 3.10 9.16 -18.63
N PHE A 21 2.40 10.01 -17.87
CA PHE A 21 2.68 10.24 -16.46
C PHE A 21 1.43 9.95 -15.66
N ARG A 22 1.59 9.10 -14.66
CA ARG A 22 0.50 8.72 -13.76
C ARG A 22 0.23 9.76 -12.68
N GLU A 23 1.28 10.49 -12.32
CA GLU A 23 1.31 11.58 -11.36
C GLU A 23 2.23 12.67 -11.93
N ILE A 24 2.09 13.91 -11.48
CA ILE A 24 3.00 14.99 -11.91
C ILE A 24 4.23 14.95 -11.02
N TYR A 25 5.41 14.83 -11.65
CA TYR A 25 6.70 14.85 -10.99
C TYR A 25 7.40 16.20 -11.18
N ASP A 26 8.20 16.59 -10.18
CA ASP A 26 9.18 17.68 -10.27
C ASP A 26 10.47 17.20 -10.95
N ASP A 27 11.36 18.14 -11.28
CA ASP A 27 12.66 17.86 -11.90
C ASP A 27 13.55 16.91 -11.05
N GLN A 28 13.28 16.85 -9.75
CA GLN A 28 13.95 15.96 -8.80
C GLN A 28 13.30 14.57 -8.66
N GLY A 29 12.23 14.28 -9.43
CA GLY A 29 11.50 13.02 -9.39
C GLY A 29 10.51 12.89 -8.23
N ASN A 30 10.27 13.97 -7.48
CA ASN A 30 9.29 14.01 -6.40
C ASN A 30 7.89 14.24 -6.97
N VAL A 31 6.86 13.63 -6.37
CA VAL A 31 5.47 13.85 -6.79
C VAL A 31 5.01 15.23 -6.33
N THR A 32 4.76 16.13 -7.27
CA THR A 32 4.21 17.47 -7.01
C THR A 32 2.69 17.42 -6.87
N ASP A 33 2.02 16.69 -7.77
CA ASP A 33 0.56 16.65 -7.84
C ASP A 33 0.09 15.20 -8.09
N PRO A 34 -0.45 14.53 -7.06
CA PRO A 34 -0.87 13.12 -7.14
C PRO A 34 -2.24 12.95 -7.83
N ASN A 35 -3.04 14.01 -7.88
CA ASN A 35 -4.42 13.97 -8.36
C ASN A 35 -4.55 14.24 -9.85
N HIS A 36 -3.42 14.52 -10.51
CA HIS A 36 -3.40 14.79 -11.93
C HIS A 36 -2.39 13.89 -12.64
N CYS A 37 -2.74 13.57 -13.87
CA CYS A 37 -1.95 12.75 -14.78
C CYS A 37 -1.77 13.49 -16.10
N LEU A 38 -0.72 13.11 -16.84
CA LEU A 38 -0.51 13.57 -18.21
C LEU A 38 -0.70 12.41 -19.16
N VAL A 39 -1.62 12.61 -20.09
CA VAL A 39 -2.12 11.59 -20.98
C VAL A 39 -2.04 12.10 -22.42
N VAL A 40 -1.82 11.16 -23.35
CA VAL A 40 -1.88 11.41 -24.78
C VAL A 40 -3.08 10.66 -25.35
N GLU A 41 -3.99 11.39 -25.97
CA GLU A 41 -5.16 10.82 -26.64
C GLU A 41 -4.75 10.25 -28.00
N THR A 42 -4.54 8.92 -28.08
CA THR A 42 -4.11 8.23 -29.31
C THR A 42 -5.00 8.53 -30.50
N GLU A 43 -6.31 8.69 -30.26
CA GLU A 43 -7.31 8.89 -31.31
C GLU A 43 -7.23 10.28 -31.99
N ARG A 44 -6.59 11.26 -31.32
CA ARG A 44 -6.36 12.59 -31.89
C ARG A 44 -4.98 12.74 -32.53
N LEU A 45 -4.15 11.70 -32.47
CA LEU A 45 -2.83 11.73 -33.07
C LEU A 45 -2.92 11.49 -34.58
N PRO A 46 -2.06 12.13 -35.38
CA PRO A 46 -1.82 11.71 -36.76
C PRO A 46 -1.40 10.23 -36.82
N ASP A 47 -1.86 9.49 -37.82
CA ASP A 47 -1.66 8.04 -37.98
C ASP A 47 -0.20 7.60 -37.77
N MET A 48 0.77 8.34 -38.34
CA MET A 48 2.19 8.03 -38.19
C MET A 48 2.66 8.10 -36.73
N LEU A 49 2.21 9.11 -35.97
CA LEU A 49 2.54 9.24 -34.56
C LEU A 49 1.79 8.23 -33.69
N HIS A 50 0.55 7.92 -34.08
CA HIS A 50 -0.26 6.90 -33.44
C HIS A 50 0.45 5.55 -33.48
N ASP A 51 0.86 5.09 -34.67
CA ASP A 51 1.45 3.76 -34.85
C ASP A 51 2.79 3.63 -34.11
N ASP A 52 3.61 4.67 -34.15
CA ASP A 52 4.85 4.71 -33.38
C ASP A 52 4.60 4.64 -31.87
N MET A 53 3.58 5.37 -31.38
CA MET A 53 3.26 5.38 -29.95
C MET A 53 2.70 4.04 -29.49
N VAL A 54 1.78 3.44 -30.26
CA VAL A 54 1.24 2.10 -29.98
C VAL A 54 2.37 1.06 -29.97
N ARG A 55 3.28 1.10 -30.95
CA ARG A 55 4.44 0.20 -31.01
C ARG A 55 5.33 0.32 -29.76
N VAL A 56 5.60 1.54 -29.30
CA VAL A 56 6.45 1.76 -28.11
C VAL A 56 5.70 1.32 -26.85
N VAL A 57 4.41 1.59 -26.72
CA VAL A 57 3.61 1.14 -25.57
C VAL A 57 3.51 -0.38 -25.52
N GLU A 58 3.37 -1.06 -26.66
CA GLU A 58 3.31 -2.53 -26.76
C GLU A 58 4.65 -3.23 -26.59
N SER A 59 5.74 -2.47 -26.58
CA SER A 59 7.06 -3.04 -26.36
C SER A 59 7.21 -3.64 -24.95
N PRO A 60 8.00 -4.72 -24.81
CA PRO A 60 8.23 -5.34 -23.50
C PRO A 60 8.86 -4.37 -22.51
N THR A 61 9.74 -3.48 -22.97
CA THR A 61 10.38 -2.46 -22.12
C THR A 61 9.38 -1.48 -21.52
N ALA A 62 8.34 -1.10 -22.28
CA ALA A 62 7.26 -0.26 -21.77
C ALA A 62 6.39 -1.02 -20.75
N GLN A 63 6.06 -2.28 -21.03
CA GLN A 63 5.21 -3.08 -20.14
C GLN A 63 5.91 -3.53 -18.84
N GLU A 64 7.23 -3.70 -18.87
CA GLU A 64 8.04 -4.00 -17.68
C GLU A 64 8.21 -2.78 -16.77
N SER A 65 8.29 -1.58 -17.34
CA SER A 65 8.45 -0.34 -16.57
C SER A 65 7.19 0.03 -15.78
N ASP A 66 7.39 0.50 -14.54
CA ASP A 66 6.32 1.05 -13.71
C ASP A 66 5.74 2.35 -14.28
N GLU A 67 6.60 3.13 -14.94
CA GLU A 67 6.30 4.47 -15.45
C GLU A 67 6.69 4.59 -16.92
N PHE A 68 5.72 4.84 -17.78
CA PHE A 68 5.93 4.91 -19.24
C PHE A 68 6.87 6.05 -19.65
N TYR A 69 6.85 7.19 -18.95
CA TYR A 69 7.69 8.35 -19.31
C TYR A 69 9.18 8.00 -19.40
N THR A 70 9.66 7.05 -18.59
CA THR A 70 11.07 6.64 -18.57
C THR A 70 11.50 5.94 -19.86
N VAL A 71 10.58 5.26 -20.53
CA VAL A 71 10.75 4.62 -21.83
C VAL A 71 10.50 5.66 -22.92
N ALA A 72 9.45 6.47 -22.77
CA ALA A 72 9.08 7.52 -23.70
C ALA A 72 10.22 8.53 -23.93
N HIS A 73 10.95 8.88 -22.87
CA HIS A 73 12.10 9.78 -22.91
C HIS A 73 13.28 9.21 -23.70
N ARG A 74 13.37 7.89 -23.88
CA ARG A 74 14.46 7.22 -24.62
C ARG A 74 14.03 6.85 -26.04
N SER A 75 12.73 6.65 -26.24
CA SER A 75 12.15 6.33 -27.54
C SER A 75 12.15 7.54 -28.48
N MET A 76 12.28 7.26 -29.77
CA MET A 76 12.14 8.25 -30.83
C MET A 76 10.95 7.91 -31.70
N PHE A 77 10.29 8.94 -32.23
CA PHE A 77 9.36 8.77 -33.34
C PHE A 77 10.12 8.42 -34.63
N SER A 78 9.40 7.96 -35.65
CA SER A 78 9.90 7.70 -37.01
C SER A 78 10.62 8.91 -37.64
N ASP A 79 10.27 10.13 -37.22
CA ASP A 79 10.94 11.37 -37.63
C ASP A 79 12.30 11.62 -36.97
N GLY A 80 12.75 10.74 -36.06
CA GLY A 80 14.02 10.87 -35.34
C GLY A 80 14.00 11.85 -34.16
N ILE A 81 12.86 12.46 -33.84
CA ILE A 81 12.69 13.32 -32.66
C ILE A 81 12.30 12.46 -31.46
N ASN A 82 12.85 12.78 -30.29
CA ASN A 82 12.47 12.15 -29.02
C ASN A 82 10.95 12.26 -28.79
N MET A 83 10.34 11.13 -28.42
CA MET A 83 8.89 11.00 -28.31
C MET A 83 8.30 12.02 -27.35
N LEU A 84 8.88 12.16 -26.15
CA LEU A 84 8.35 13.05 -25.12
C LEU A 84 8.47 14.53 -25.51
N VAL A 85 9.61 14.91 -26.11
CA VAL A 85 9.87 16.28 -26.56
C VAL A 85 8.87 16.69 -27.64
N LYS A 86 8.62 15.81 -28.62
CA LYS A 86 7.65 16.09 -29.68
C LYS A 86 6.23 16.20 -29.12
N LEU A 87 5.82 15.29 -28.24
CA LEU A 87 4.49 15.33 -27.61
C LEU A 87 4.26 16.62 -26.80
N HIS A 88 5.28 17.10 -26.09
CA HIS A 88 5.22 18.35 -25.35
C HIS A 88 5.15 19.58 -26.27
N ASN A 89 6.05 19.67 -27.25
CA ASN A 89 6.12 20.81 -28.17
C ASN A 89 4.85 20.97 -29.01
N HIS A 90 4.21 19.87 -29.39
CA HIS A 90 2.96 19.87 -30.14
C HIS A 90 1.71 20.02 -29.24
N GLY A 91 1.87 20.12 -27.91
CA GLY A 91 0.75 20.27 -26.98
C GLY A 91 -0.20 19.06 -26.95
N LEU A 92 0.31 17.88 -27.29
CA LEU A 92 -0.43 16.61 -27.33
C LEU A 92 -0.55 15.96 -25.94
N LEU A 93 0.31 16.36 -25.00
CA LEU A 93 0.16 16.01 -23.58
C LEU A 93 -0.96 16.84 -22.97
N LYS A 94 -2.03 16.17 -22.54
CA LYS A 94 -3.16 16.80 -21.84
C LYS A 94 -3.15 16.42 -20.37
N LYS A 95 -3.35 17.42 -19.52
CA LYS A 95 -3.50 17.25 -18.07
C LYS A 95 -4.94 16.84 -17.79
N TYR A 96 -5.10 15.68 -17.14
CA TYR A 96 -6.39 15.16 -16.68
C TYR A 96 -6.35 14.92 -15.17
N GLN A 97 -7.51 14.89 -14.52
CA GLN A 97 -7.59 14.37 -13.16
C GLN A 97 -7.45 12.85 -13.20
N THR A 98 -6.75 12.28 -12.23
CA THR A 98 -6.52 10.83 -12.16
C THR A 98 -7.83 10.04 -12.04
N LYS A 99 -8.91 10.65 -11.52
CA LYS A 99 -10.25 10.07 -11.44
C LYS A 99 -10.97 9.96 -12.79
N ASP A 100 -10.60 10.82 -13.74
CA ASP A 100 -11.24 10.88 -15.07
C ASP A 100 -10.61 9.91 -16.07
N ILE A 101 -9.58 9.18 -15.66
CA ILE A 101 -8.87 8.22 -16.49
C ILE A 101 -9.12 6.81 -15.98
N VAL A 102 -9.54 5.94 -16.89
CA VAL A 102 -9.77 4.52 -16.63
C VAL A 102 -8.72 3.73 -17.38
N VAL A 103 -7.95 2.91 -16.65
CA VAL A 103 -6.99 1.99 -17.25
C VAL A 103 -7.74 0.74 -17.66
N THR A 104 -7.40 0.24 -18.85
CA THR A 104 -8.05 -0.93 -19.44
C THR A 104 -6.98 -1.98 -19.77
N PRO A 105 -6.50 -2.76 -18.77
CA PRO A 105 -5.45 -3.75 -18.99
C PRO A 105 -5.86 -4.88 -19.92
N ASN A 106 -7.15 -5.19 -19.95
CA ASN A 106 -7.80 -6.15 -20.80
C ASN A 106 -9.20 -5.62 -21.15
N THR A 107 -9.83 -6.15 -22.20
CA THR A 107 -11.14 -5.72 -22.71
C THR A 107 -12.28 -5.80 -21.68
N PHE A 108 -12.13 -6.61 -20.63
CA PHE A 108 -13.16 -6.85 -19.63
C PHE A 108 -12.94 -6.11 -18.31
N THR A 109 -11.72 -5.63 -18.07
CA THR A 109 -11.31 -5.05 -16.77
C THR A 109 -11.04 -3.57 -16.95
N ASN A 110 -11.80 -2.75 -16.24
CA ASN A 110 -11.66 -1.30 -16.23
C ASN A 110 -11.44 -0.89 -14.78
N VAL A 111 -10.32 -0.24 -14.50
CA VAL A 111 -9.96 0.22 -13.14
C VAL A 111 -9.57 1.69 -13.24
N PRO A 112 -10.13 2.58 -12.42
CA PRO A 112 -9.77 3.99 -12.46
C PRO A 112 -8.32 4.19 -12.00
N LEU A 113 -7.63 5.16 -12.60
CA LEU A 113 -6.19 5.34 -12.39
C LEU A 113 -5.86 5.75 -10.94
N ASN A 114 -6.78 6.39 -10.22
CA ASN A 114 -6.59 6.79 -8.83
C ASN A 114 -6.37 5.57 -7.92
N GLU A 115 -7.18 4.53 -8.08
CA GLU A 115 -7.05 3.29 -7.31
C GLU A 115 -5.71 2.61 -7.61
N ILE A 116 -5.30 2.56 -8.87
CA ILE A 116 -4.02 1.96 -9.26
C ILE A 116 -2.85 2.73 -8.66
N ASN A 117 -2.89 4.06 -8.64
CA ASN A 117 -1.86 4.87 -8.00
C ASN A 117 -1.79 4.61 -6.49
N GLU A 118 -2.94 4.48 -5.82
CA GLU A 118 -2.98 4.10 -4.40
C GLU A 118 -2.42 2.70 -4.14
N ILE A 119 -2.77 1.70 -4.96
CA ILE A 119 -2.22 0.35 -4.87
C ILE A 119 -0.70 0.41 -4.96
N ILE A 120 -0.16 1.13 -5.94
CA ILE A 120 1.29 1.18 -6.15
C ILE A 120 2.00 1.94 -5.03
N ARG A 121 1.40 3.01 -4.49
CA ARG A 121 1.95 3.70 -3.32
C ARG A 121 2.05 2.76 -2.12
N LYS A 122 1.00 1.98 -1.86
CA LYS A 122 1.00 1.01 -0.77
C LYS A 122 2.01 -0.12 -1.01
N GLN A 123 2.13 -0.62 -2.24
CA GLN A 123 3.17 -1.60 -2.61
C GLN A 123 4.59 -1.04 -2.41
N LYS A 124 4.86 0.19 -2.85
CA LYS A 124 6.16 0.87 -2.64
C LYS A 124 6.47 1.09 -1.15
N SER A 125 5.45 1.25 -0.31
CA SER A 125 5.63 1.37 1.15
C SER A 125 5.92 0.04 1.87
N GLY A 126 5.91 -1.09 1.15
CA GLY A 126 6.21 -2.41 1.71
C GLY A 126 5.04 -3.11 2.40
N MET A 127 3.80 -2.65 2.19
CA MET A 127 2.61 -3.36 2.66
C MET A 127 2.39 -4.65 1.84
N SER A 128 1.99 -5.72 2.53
CA SER A 128 1.65 -6.98 1.85
C SER A 128 0.40 -6.83 0.99
N GLU A 129 0.26 -7.61 -0.09
CA GLU A 129 -0.91 -7.55 -0.98
C GLU A 129 -2.24 -7.74 -0.22
N SER A 130 -2.24 -8.57 0.82
CA SER A 130 -3.38 -8.75 1.74
C SER A 130 -3.73 -7.50 2.54
N ASP A 131 -2.73 -6.72 2.98
CA ASP A 131 -2.97 -5.47 3.72
C ASP A 131 -3.46 -4.35 2.79
N ILE A 132 -3.05 -4.38 1.53
CA ILE A 132 -3.52 -3.44 0.49
C ILE A 132 -5.00 -3.70 0.20
N GLN A 133 -5.39 -4.95 0.00
CA GLN A 133 -6.79 -5.31 -0.21
C GLN A 133 -7.65 -4.94 1.01
N ASN A 134 -7.19 -5.24 2.23
CA ASN A 134 -7.93 -4.90 3.45
C ASN A 134 -8.08 -3.40 3.68
N SER A 135 -7.09 -2.59 3.27
CA SER A 135 -7.13 -1.13 3.42
C SER A 135 -7.88 -0.39 2.30
N MET A 136 -8.28 -1.09 1.24
CA MET A 136 -9.13 -0.53 0.16
C MET A 136 -10.60 -0.87 0.34
N VAL A 137 -10.93 -1.81 1.21
CA VAL A 137 -12.33 -2.06 1.59
C VAL A 137 -12.79 -0.90 2.47
N ASP A 138 -13.67 -0.07 1.93
CA ASP A 138 -14.38 0.96 2.70
C ASP A 138 -15.28 0.27 3.74
N ASP A 139 -14.77 0.18 4.97
CA ASP A 139 -15.44 -0.46 6.10
C ASP A 139 -16.33 0.52 6.89
N THR A 140 -16.61 1.70 6.33
CA THR A 140 -17.36 2.78 7.00
C THR A 140 -18.85 2.43 7.21
N ASP A 141 -19.38 1.42 6.51
CA ASP A 141 -20.77 0.93 6.65
C ASP A 141 -20.90 -0.38 7.46
N LYS A 142 -19.84 -0.84 8.14
CA LYS A 142 -19.87 -2.04 8.98
C LYS A 142 -19.55 -1.73 10.44
N PRO A 143 -20.10 -2.48 11.42
CA PRO A 143 -19.72 -2.31 12.82
C PRO A 143 -18.20 -2.48 12.97
N ALA A 144 -17.58 -1.57 13.74
CA ALA A 144 -16.14 -1.49 13.93
C ALA A 144 -15.53 -2.88 14.16
N ARG A 145 -14.61 -3.29 13.28
CA ARG A 145 -13.77 -4.45 13.57
C ARG A 145 -12.91 -4.10 14.77
N THR A 146 -12.98 -4.93 15.81
CA THR A 146 -12.08 -4.86 16.95
C THR A 146 -10.66 -4.82 16.41
N SER A 147 -9.97 -3.71 16.66
CA SER A 147 -8.60 -3.47 16.23
C SER A 147 -7.73 -4.69 16.61
N THR A 148 -7.31 -5.47 15.62
CA THR A 148 -6.13 -6.30 15.81
C THR A 148 -4.96 -5.31 15.82
N SER A 149 -4.54 -4.95 17.03
CA SER A 149 -3.35 -4.16 17.31
C SER A 149 -2.22 -4.60 16.40
N LEU A 150 -1.50 -3.64 15.84
CA LEU A 150 -0.19 -3.87 15.26
C LEU A 150 0.65 -4.64 16.28
N SER A 151 1.07 -5.85 15.94
CA SER A 151 2.14 -6.54 16.65
C SER A 151 3.44 -6.23 15.92
N GLN A 152 4.11 -5.16 16.38
CA GLN A 152 5.55 -5.04 16.23
C GLN A 152 6.19 -6.20 17.01
N SER A 153 6.51 -7.29 16.32
CA SER A 153 7.58 -8.26 16.62
C SER A 153 7.43 -9.45 15.69
N GLN A 154 8.06 -9.37 14.52
CA GLN A 154 8.44 -10.57 13.79
C GLN A 154 9.58 -11.23 14.56
N THR A 155 9.32 -12.38 15.18
CA THR A 155 10.32 -13.44 15.26
C THR A 155 9.83 -14.61 14.43
N ILE A 156 10.60 -14.87 13.38
CA ILE A 156 10.45 -15.93 12.40
C ILE A 156 10.88 -17.26 13.03
N ASN A 157 10.25 -18.35 12.56
CA ASN A 157 10.56 -19.78 12.74
C ASN A 157 9.85 -20.51 13.88
N GLU A 158 8.69 -21.08 13.57
CA GLU A 158 8.55 -22.55 13.67
C GLU A 158 7.42 -23.03 12.75
N ALA A 159 7.79 -23.86 11.78
CA ALA A 159 6.84 -24.60 10.97
C ALA A 159 6.18 -25.65 11.85
N VAL A 160 4.87 -25.52 12.09
CA VAL A 160 4.09 -26.62 12.68
C VAL A 160 3.48 -27.42 11.54
N ASP A 161 4.08 -28.59 11.32
CA ASP A 161 3.59 -29.69 10.50
C ASP A 161 2.19 -30.08 11.00
N THR A 162 1.17 -29.86 10.18
CA THR A 162 -0.20 -30.29 10.45
C THR A 162 -0.32 -31.78 10.22
N LYS A 163 -0.19 -32.57 11.28
CA LYS A 163 -0.75 -33.92 11.34
C LYS A 163 -1.77 -34.00 12.47
N GLU A 164 -2.96 -34.41 12.05
CA GLU A 164 -4.14 -34.56 12.86
C GLU A 164 -3.95 -35.64 13.92
N ASP A 165 -4.11 -35.23 15.16
CA ASP A 165 -4.60 -36.06 16.27
C ASP A 165 -5.47 -35.13 17.13
N PRO A 166 -6.63 -35.58 17.65
CA PRO A 166 -7.48 -34.74 18.48
C PRO A 166 -6.69 -34.27 19.69
N MET A 167 -6.43 -32.95 19.77
CA MET A 167 -5.65 -32.33 20.85
C MET A 167 -6.12 -32.86 22.21
N SER A 168 -5.27 -33.66 22.86
CA SER A 168 -5.44 -33.98 24.27
C SER A 168 -5.45 -32.68 25.07
N ASP A 169 -6.40 -32.49 25.99
CA ASP A 169 -6.52 -31.31 26.87
C ASP A 169 -5.19 -30.94 27.56
N LEU A 170 -4.32 -31.92 27.79
CA LEU A 170 -3.00 -31.75 28.37
C LEU A 170 -2.04 -30.98 27.43
N ALA A 171 -2.12 -31.20 26.11
CA ALA A 171 -1.34 -30.48 25.12
C ALA A 171 -1.76 -28.99 25.04
N ILE A 172 -3.07 -28.72 25.10
CA ILE A 172 -3.62 -27.36 25.16
C ILE A 172 -3.19 -26.67 26.47
N ALA A 173 -3.24 -27.39 27.60
CA ALA A 173 -2.80 -26.82 28.87
C ALA A 173 -1.31 -26.45 28.86
N LYS A 174 -0.46 -27.27 28.24
CA LYS A 174 0.98 -26.97 28.11
C LYS A 174 1.24 -25.74 27.23
N THR A 175 0.52 -25.58 26.12
CA THR A 175 0.67 -24.39 25.27
C THR A 175 0.16 -23.14 25.98
N MET A 176 -0.94 -23.22 26.73
CA MET A 176 -1.43 -22.11 27.55
C MET A 176 -0.45 -21.68 28.63
N VAL A 177 0.20 -22.63 29.31
CA VAL A 177 1.23 -22.32 30.32
C VAL A 177 2.44 -21.63 29.66
N ALA A 178 2.91 -22.15 28.53
CA ALA A 178 4.02 -21.52 27.80
C ALA A 178 3.68 -20.10 27.32
N GLN A 179 2.44 -19.84 26.91
CA GLN A 179 1.95 -18.50 26.58
C GLN A 179 1.85 -17.59 27.81
N ALA A 180 1.45 -18.11 28.96
CA ALA A 180 1.40 -17.34 30.19
C ALA A 180 2.80 -16.89 30.63
N ASP A 181 3.79 -17.79 30.55
CA ASP A 181 5.19 -17.49 30.91
C ASP A 181 5.78 -16.37 30.04
N THR A 182 5.49 -16.37 28.73
CA THR A 182 5.95 -15.30 27.83
C THR A 182 5.25 -13.97 28.13
N TYR A 183 3.96 -13.97 28.43
CA TYR A 183 3.27 -12.75 28.86
C TYR A 183 3.77 -12.22 30.19
N GLU A 184 4.17 -13.07 31.13
CA GLU A 184 4.76 -12.60 32.39
C GLU A 184 6.08 -11.86 32.17
N LEU A 185 6.92 -12.35 31.25
CA LEU A 185 8.15 -11.68 30.87
C LEU A 185 7.86 -10.31 30.23
N GLU A 186 6.87 -10.25 29.33
CA GLU A 186 6.50 -9.01 28.67
C GLU A 186 5.88 -7.99 29.64
N VAL A 187 5.02 -8.44 30.56
CA VAL A 187 4.46 -7.60 31.62
C VAL A 187 5.56 -7.05 32.53
N LYS A 188 6.60 -7.84 32.84
CA LYS A 188 7.76 -7.35 33.61
C LYS A 188 8.52 -6.27 32.85
N ARG A 189 8.84 -6.52 31.57
CA ARG A 189 9.52 -5.54 30.69
C ARG A 189 8.73 -4.24 30.60
N LEU A 190 7.43 -4.33 30.35
CA LEU A 190 6.54 -3.17 30.21
C LEU A 190 6.40 -2.39 31.53
N ARG A 191 6.38 -3.08 32.66
CA ARG A 191 6.40 -2.43 33.99
C ARG A 191 7.70 -1.68 34.24
N GLU A 192 8.84 -2.26 33.89
CA GLU A 192 10.15 -1.61 34.02
C GLU A 192 10.24 -0.35 33.16
N GLU A 193 9.79 -0.42 31.90
CA GLU A 193 9.71 0.73 31.00
C GLU A 193 8.77 1.83 31.55
N ALA A 194 7.59 1.44 32.05
CA ALA A 194 6.66 2.36 32.68
C ALA A 194 7.25 3.05 33.92
N TYR A 195 8.01 2.32 34.75
CA TYR A 195 8.69 2.90 35.91
C TYR A 195 9.88 3.78 35.53
N ALA A 196 10.55 3.51 34.41
CA ALA A 196 11.60 4.37 33.87
C ALA A 196 11.03 5.68 33.34
N MET A 197 9.88 5.63 32.67
CA MET A 197 9.20 6.80 32.11
C MET A 197 8.53 7.66 33.20
N ALA A 198 7.98 7.04 34.24
CA ALA A 198 7.30 7.72 35.33
C ALA A 198 7.66 7.08 36.70
N PRO A 199 8.69 7.58 37.40
CA PRO A 199 9.19 6.97 38.63
C PRO A 199 8.21 7.06 39.81
N ASP A 200 7.22 7.96 39.74
CA ASP A 200 6.17 8.15 40.76
C ASP A 200 5.16 6.99 40.81
N LEU A 201 5.04 6.21 39.73
CA LEU A 201 4.15 5.05 39.66
C LEU A 201 4.71 3.81 40.38
N LYS A 202 5.97 3.86 40.83
CA LYS A 202 6.59 2.75 41.56
C LYS A 202 5.84 2.56 42.89
N PRO A 203 5.33 1.36 43.20
CA PRO A 203 4.55 1.13 44.41
C PRO A 203 5.38 1.51 45.64
N LYS A 204 4.93 2.56 46.33
CA LYS A 204 5.59 3.11 47.52
C LYS A 204 5.46 2.07 48.63
N ARG A 205 6.59 1.52 49.06
CA ARG A 205 6.70 0.48 50.09
C ARG A 205 5.89 0.91 51.33
N GLY A 206 4.79 0.20 51.60
CA GLY A 206 3.82 0.59 52.63
C GLY A 206 4.46 0.68 54.03
N ARG A 207 4.15 1.75 54.76
CA ARG A 207 4.40 1.85 56.20
C ARG A 207 3.59 0.74 56.91
N PRO A 208 4.18 -0.07 57.80
CA PRO A 208 3.42 -1.11 58.50
C PRO A 208 2.29 -0.49 59.31
N LYS A 209 1.07 -1.06 59.19
CA LYS A 209 -0.07 -0.71 60.04
C LYS A 209 0.22 -1.14 61.48
N THR A 210 0.32 -0.16 62.39
CA THR A 210 0.34 -0.40 63.83
C THR A 210 -0.97 -1.09 64.22
N LYS A 211 -0.90 -2.30 64.81
CA LYS A 211 -2.05 -2.94 65.45
C LYS A 211 -2.40 -2.12 66.69
N VAL A 212 -3.57 -1.48 66.71
CA VAL A 212 -4.16 -0.96 67.94
C VAL A 212 -4.99 -2.08 68.54
N THR A 213 -4.49 -2.67 69.61
CA THR A 213 -5.26 -3.48 70.56
C THR A 213 -6.22 -2.55 71.29
N ALA A 214 -7.53 -2.78 71.14
CA ALA A 214 -8.54 -2.18 72.01
C ALA A 214 -8.86 -3.22 73.09
N ASP A 215 -8.22 -3.05 74.25
CA ASP A 215 -8.60 -3.69 75.50
C ASP A 215 -9.95 -3.14 76.00
N ALA A 216 -10.83 -4.09 76.33
CA ALA A 216 -11.66 -4.15 77.54
C ALA A 216 -12.58 -2.97 77.93
N ASN A 217 -13.88 -3.30 77.93
CA ASN A 217 -14.79 -3.23 79.09
C ASN A 217 -15.34 -1.85 79.52
N THR A 218 -16.63 -1.61 79.31
CA THR A 218 -17.70 -1.47 80.34
C THR A 218 -19.03 -1.17 79.65
#